data_AF-A0A847E2J5-F1
#
_entry.id   AF-A0A847E2J5-F1
#
_cell.length_a   1.000
_cell.length_b   1.000
_cell.length_c   1.000
_cell.angle_alpha   90.00
_cell.angle_beta   90.00
_cell.angle_gamma   90.00
#
_symmetry.space_group_name_H-M   'P 1'
#
loop_
_entity.id
_entity.type
_entity.pdbx_description
1 polymer ?
#
loop_
_entity_poly.entity_id
_entity_poly.type
_entity_poly.pdbx_seq_one_letter_code
_entity_poly.pdbx_strand_id
1 'polypeptide(L)'
;MKVITIKEPWASLIINGYKEYEFRSWKTNYRCEILIHTSQQVDKEALKKFEDLNLNYQTSKIIGKVTISDCKLIDKEFDKELSKNKVYSLSSKIGKYAWVLKDPQPLINNKEVKGRLGIWNIELK
;
A
#
# COMPACT_ATOMS: atom_id res chain seq x y z
N MET A 1 -14.45 -8.55 -5.56
CA MET A 1 -12.97 -8.56 -5.42
C MET A 1 -12.56 -8.17 -4.01
N LYS A 2 -11.36 -8.58 -3.57
CA LYS A 2 -10.78 -8.14 -2.29
C LYS A 2 -10.14 -6.77 -2.44
N VAL A 3 -10.18 -5.96 -1.38
CA VAL A 3 -9.66 -4.60 -1.33
C VAL A 3 -8.90 -4.38 -0.03
N ILE A 4 -7.85 -3.58 -0.07
CA ILE A 4 -7.18 -3.04 1.12
C ILE A 4 -7.15 -1.52 1.05
N THR A 5 -7.49 -0.87 2.16
CA THR A 5 -7.41 0.59 2.29
C THR A 5 -6.02 1.00 2.81
N ILE A 6 -5.40 1.94 2.11
CA ILE A 6 -4.04 2.45 2.35
C ILE A 6 -4.09 3.98 2.34
N LYS A 7 -3.36 4.63 3.24
CA LYS A 7 -3.26 6.10 3.28
C LYS A 7 -2.37 6.61 2.14
N GLU A 8 -2.69 7.78 1.58
CA GLU A 8 -1.75 8.46 0.69
C GLU A 8 -0.56 9.04 1.48
N PRO A 9 0.65 9.12 0.89
CA PRO A 9 0.98 8.79 -0.51
C PRO A 9 1.27 7.30 -0.76
N TRP A 10 1.20 6.46 0.27
CA TRP A 10 1.64 5.06 0.21
C TRP A 10 0.88 4.24 -0.83
N ALA A 11 -0.41 4.50 -1.00
CA ALA A 11 -1.24 3.86 -2.01
C ALA A 11 -0.75 4.19 -3.42
N SER A 12 -0.53 5.48 -3.71
CA SER A 12 0.01 5.93 -4.99
C SER A 12 1.43 5.41 -5.24
N LEU A 13 2.29 5.35 -4.22
CA LEU A 13 3.63 4.75 -4.36
C LEU A 13 3.58 3.27 -4.75
N ILE A 14 2.60 2.51 -4.24
CA ILE A 14 2.40 1.10 -4.61
C ILE A 14 2.01 0.99 -6.09
N ILE A 15 0.99 1.75 -6.50
CA ILE A 15 0.44 1.66 -7.86
C ILE A 15 1.41 2.18 -8.92
N ASN A 16 2.29 3.13 -8.57
CA ASN A 16 3.34 3.61 -9.46
C ASN A 16 4.64 2.78 -9.37
N GLY A 17 4.67 1.68 -8.59
CA GLY A 17 5.80 0.77 -8.53
C GLY A 17 6.98 1.22 -7.65
N TYR A 18 6.86 2.34 -6.92
CA TYR A 18 7.88 2.81 -5.99
C TYR A 18 7.90 2.02 -4.67
N LYS A 19 6.79 1.35 -4.31
CA LYS A 19 6.61 0.63 -3.05
C LYS A 19 6.15 -0.80 -3.29
N GLU A 20 7.07 -1.73 -3.07
CA GLU A 20 6.88 -3.18 -3.25
C GLU A 20 6.39 -3.89 -1.97
N TYR A 21 6.61 -3.30 -0.79
CA TYR A 21 6.20 -3.90 0.48
C TYR A 21 5.13 -3.08 1.17
N GLU A 22 4.00 -3.69 1.49
CA GLU A 22 3.00 -3.12 2.41
C GLU A 22 3.21 -3.66 3.82
N PHE A 23 3.26 -2.77 4.82
CA PHE A 23 3.57 -3.17 6.20
C PHE A 23 2.32 -3.21 7.06
N ARG A 24 2.08 -4.35 7.73
CA ARG A 24 0.94 -4.53 8.62
C ARG A 24 1.36 -5.19 9.93
N SER A 25 0.62 -4.95 11.00
CA SER A 25 0.81 -5.61 12.30
C SER A 25 0.37 -7.07 12.31
N TRP A 26 -0.20 -7.57 11.21
CA TRP A 26 -0.78 -8.90 11.13
C TRP A 26 -0.39 -9.59 9.81
N LYS A 27 -0.30 -10.92 9.88
CA LYS A 27 0.06 -11.80 8.76
C LYS A 27 -1.14 -12.05 7.85
N THR A 28 -0.91 -12.19 6.55
CA THR A 28 -1.93 -12.67 5.62
C THR A 28 -1.46 -13.93 4.89
N ASN A 29 -2.37 -14.86 4.67
CA ASN A 29 -2.18 -16.01 3.78
C ASN A 29 -2.78 -15.76 2.38
N TYR A 30 -3.36 -14.58 2.15
CA TYR A 30 -3.90 -14.22 0.85
C TYR A 30 -2.76 -14.06 -0.17
N ARG A 31 -2.85 -14.76 -1.31
CA ARG A 31 -1.82 -14.80 -2.36
C ARG A 31 -2.41 -14.58 -3.75
N CYS A 32 -3.27 -13.58 -3.86
CA CYS A 32 -3.99 -13.27 -5.08
C CYS A 32 -4.01 -11.76 -5.34
N GLU A 33 -4.68 -11.35 -6.41
CA GLU A 33 -4.95 -9.94 -6.71
C GLU A 33 -5.76 -9.27 -5.61
N ILE A 34 -5.41 -8.02 -5.30
CA ILE A 34 -6.13 -7.16 -4.37
C ILE A 34 -6.22 -5.75 -4.96
N LEU A 35 -7.38 -5.12 -4.78
CA LEU A 35 -7.58 -3.72 -5.14
C LEU A 35 -6.95 -2.81 -4.08
N ILE A 36 -6.30 -1.73 -4.52
CA ILE A 36 -5.76 -0.69 -3.65
C ILE A 36 -6.76 0.46 -3.58
N HIS A 37 -7.29 0.69 -2.38
CA HIS A 37 -8.18 1.80 -2.07
C HIS A 37 -7.45 2.85 -1.26
N THR A 38 -7.67 4.13 -1.57
CA THR A 38 -7.09 5.25 -0.84
C THR A 38 -7.98 5.66 0.33
N SER A 39 -7.41 5.75 1.52
CA SER A 39 -8.11 6.23 2.71
C SER A 39 -8.58 7.68 2.54
N GLN A 40 -9.62 8.07 3.28
CA GLN A 40 -10.05 9.46 3.37
C GLN A 40 -8.98 10.34 4.05
N GLN A 41 -8.29 9.77 5.05
CA GLN A 41 -7.14 10.41 5.69
C GLN A 41 -5.84 10.08 4.97
N VAL A 42 -4.93 11.05 4.97
CA VAL A 42 -3.59 10.96 4.38
C VAL A 42 -2.50 11.02 5.45
N ASP A 43 -1.30 10.59 5.09
CA ASP A 43 -0.07 10.76 5.86
C ASP A 43 0.64 12.04 5.40
N LYS A 44 0.47 13.12 6.14
CA LYS A 44 0.95 14.46 5.77
C LYS A 44 2.47 14.55 5.70
N GLU A 45 3.17 13.85 6.61
CA GLU A 45 4.63 13.83 6.64
C GLU A 45 5.19 13.09 5.44
N ALA A 46 4.59 11.93 5.12
CA ALA A 46 4.97 11.18 3.93
C ALA A 46 4.65 11.96 2.64
N LEU A 47 3.51 12.65 2.56
CA LEU A 47 3.17 13.49 1.40
C LEU A 47 4.28 14.52 1.11
N LYS A 48 4.73 15.25 2.14
CA LYS A 48 5.82 16.22 2.00
C LYS A 48 7.14 15.56 1.57
N LYS A 49 7.42 14.33 2.02
CA LYS A 49 8.64 13.59 1.67
C LYS A 49 8.70 13.16 0.19
N PHE A 50 7.55 12.95 -0.43
CA PHE A 50 7.41 12.46 -1.81
C PHE A 50 6.72 13.48 -2.73
N GLU A 51 6.74 14.75 -2.35
CA GLU A 51 6.20 15.86 -3.15
C GLU A 51 6.94 16.00 -4.49
N ASP A 52 8.23 15.66 -4.50
CA ASP A 52 9.12 15.64 -5.67
C ASP A 52 8.65 14.69 -6.78
N LEU A 53 7.84 13.68 -6.46
CA LEU A 53 7.33 12.71 -7.43
C LEU A 53 6.13 13.23 -8.24
N ASN A 54 5.53 14.36 -7.86
CA ASN A 54 4.39 15.00 -8.54
C ASN A 54 3.25 14.01 -8.90
N LEU A 55 2.93 13.09 -7.96
CA LEU A 55 1.88 12.09 -8.16
C LEU A 55 0.49 12.68 -7.89
N ASN A 56 -0.51 12.19 -8.63
CA ASN A 56 -1.91 12.55 -8.41
C ASN A 56 -2.49 11.77 -7.22
N TYR A 57 -2.51 12.39 -6.04
CA TYR A 57 -3.06 11.79 -4.83
C TYR A 57 -4.58 11.95 -4.79
N GLN A 58 -5.29 10.84 -4.66
CA GLN A 58 -6.75 10.83 -4.56
C GLN A 58 -7.17 10.18 -3.23
N THR A 59 -8.29 10.61 -2.65
CA THR A 59 -8.83 10.01 -1.42
C THR A 59 -10.14 9.30 -1.69
N SER A 60 -10.44 8.29 -0.88
CA SER A 60 -11.68 7.51 -0.96
C SER A 60 -11.91 6.82 -2.30
N LYS A 61 -10.87 6.46 -3.06
CA LYS A 61 -11.01 5.86 -4.40
C LYS A 61 -10.22 4.57 -4.53
N ILE A 62 -10.69 3.67 -5.40
CA ILE A 62 -9.88 2.52 -5.84
C ILE A 62 -9.03 3.00 -7.00
N ILE A 63 -7.71 2.98 -6.83
CA ILE A 63 -6.75 3.58 -7.77
C ILE A 63 -5.98 2.54 -8.60
N GLY A 64 -6.14 1.27 -8.29
CA GLY A 64 -5.42 0.20 -8.98
C GLY A 64 -5.55 -1.14 -8.29
N LYS A 65 -4.79 -2.11 -8.79
CA LYS A 65 -4.66 -3.44 -8.21
C LYS A 65 -3.21 -3.92 -8.22
N VAL A 66 -2.90 -4.85 -7.33
CA VAL A 66 -1.60 -5.53 -7.22
C VAL A 66 -1.84 -6.99 -6.87
N THR A 67 -0.84 -7.84 -7.07
CA THR A 67 -0.81 -9.22 -6.57
C THR A 67 -0.07 -9.28 -5.25
N ILE A 68 -0.70 -9.80 -4.19
CA ILE A 68 0.05 -10.18 -2.98
C ILE A 68 0.71 -11.53 -3.28
N SER A 69 2.04 -11.57 -3.32
CA SER A 69 2.81 -12.76 -3.69
C SER A 69 3.47 -13.45 -2.50
N ASP A 70 3.73 -12.73 -1.41
CA ASP A 70 4.33 -13.28 -0.20
C ASP A 70 4.01 -12.41 1.04
N CYS A 71 4.29 -12.91 2.25
CA CYS A 71 4.14 -12.19 3.50
C CYS A 71 5.25 -12.60 4.48
N LYS A 72 6.22 -11.72 4.72
CA LYS A 72 7.43 -12.00 5.51
C LYS A 72 7.38 -11.28 6.86
N LEU A 73 7.77 -11.94 7.93
CA LEU A 73 8.03 -11.25 9.20
C LEU A 73 9.29 -10.38 9.05
N ILE A 74 9.23 -9.15 9.54
CA ILE A 74 10.37 -8.22 9.48
C ILE A 74 11.19 -8.41 10.75
N ASP A 75 12.36 -9.02 10.59
CA ASP A 75 13.39 -9.07 11.62
C ASP A 75 14.34 -7.87 11.51
N LYS A 76 15.38 -7.85 12.37
CA LYS A 76 16.37 -6.76 12.42
C LYS A 76 17.18 -6.65 11.14
N GLU A 77 17.52 -7.77 10.51
CA GLU A 77 18.35 -7.78 9.31
C GLU A 77 17.56 -7.24 8.12
N PHE A 78 16.33 -7.72 7.95
CA PHE A 78 15.45 -7.26 6.89
C PHE A 78 15.06 -5.78 7.06
N ASP A 79 14.81 -5.31 8.29
CA ASP A 79 14.54 -3.88 8.55
C ASP A 79 15.75 -2.99 8.19
N LYS A 80 16.97 -3.48 8.42
CA LYS A 80 18.20 -2.78 8.06
C LYS A 80 18.36 -2.69 6.54
N GLU A 81 18.07 -3.76 5.81
CA GLU A 81 18.06 -3.77 4.35
C GLU A 81 17.00 -2.82 3.78
N LEU A 82 15.76 -2.88 4.30
CA LEU A 82 14.68 -1.98 3.89
C LEU A 82 15.05 -0.51 4.10
N SER A 83 15.69 -0.19 5.22
CA SER A 83 16.06 1.19 5.59
C SER A 83 17.06 1.85 4.62
N LYS A 84 17.77 1.08 3.79
CA LYS A 84 18.63 1.61 2.72
C LYS A 84 17.82 2.31 1.62
N ASN A 85 16.54 1.96 1.46
CA ASN A 85 15.64 2.58 0.49
C ASN A 85 14.88 3.76 1.15
N LYS A 86 14.92 4.94 0.49
CA LYS A 86 14.22 6.17 0.93
C LYS A 86 12.74 5.93 1.22
N VAL A 87 12.07 5.03 0.49
CA VAL A 87 10.64 4.70 0.66
C VAL A 87 10.36 4.07 2.02
N TYR A 88 11.31 3.29 2.57
CA TYR A 88 11.10 2.55 3.82
C TYR A 88 11.81 3.17 5.03
N SER A 89 12.68 4.16 4.84
CA SER A 89 13.56 4.72 5.89
C SER A 89 12.89 5.51 7.04
N LEU A 90 11.56 5.66 7.08
CA LEU A 90 10.90 6.54 8.06
C LEU A 90 10.93 6.03 9.51
N SER A 91 10.81 4.72 9.70
CA SER A 91 10.67 4.13 11.04
C SER A 91 10.95 2.63 10.98
N SER A 92 11.42 2.07 12.09
CA SER A 92 11.60 0.62 12.18
C SER A 92 10.27 -0.11 12.01
N LYS A 93 10.30 -1.21 11.25
CA LYS A 93 9.17 -2.11 11.04
C LYS A 93 9.39 -3.48 11.69
N ILE A 94 10.40 -3.62 12.55
CA ILE A 94 10.66 -4.89 13.26
C ILE A 94 9.39 -5.38 13.94
N GLY A 95 9.09 -6.68 13.78
CA GLY A 95 7.90 -7.33 14.32
C GLY A 95 6.62 -7.12 13.51
N LYS A 96 6.64 -6.28 12.47
CA LYS A 96 5.55 -6.19 11.48
C LYS A 96 5.75 -7.22 10.37
N TYR A 97 4.72 -7.37 9.54
CA TYR A 97 4.74 -8.20 8.35
C TYR A 97 4.84 -7.35 7.09
N ALA A 98 5.79 -7.68 6.23
CA ALA A 98 5.93 -7.14 4.88
C ALA A 98 5.15 -8.01 3.90
N TRP A 99 4.05 -7.49 3.39
CA TRP A 99 3.30 -8.10 2.29
C TRP A 99 3.99 -7.71 0.98
N VAL A 100 4.42 -8.71 0.21
CA VAL A 100 5.16 -8.52 -1.03
C VAL A 100 4.16 -8.32 -2.17
N LEU A 101 4.15 -7.11 -2.73
CA LEU A 101 3.25 -6.68 -3.78
C LEU A 101 3.96 -6.75 -5.13
N LYS A 102 3.27 -7.31 -6.12
CA LYS A 102 3.75 -7.44 -7.51
C LYS A 102 2.70 -6.94 -8.49
N ASP A 103 3.13 -6.73 -9.72
CA ASP A 103 2.28 -6.43 -10.87
C ASP A 103 1.31 -5.25 -10.62
N PRO A 104 1.81 -4.06 -10.25
CA PRO A 104 0.96 -2.90 -10.06
C PRO A 104 0.27 -2.52 -11.37
N GLN A 105 -1.05 -2.47 -11.33
CA GLN A 105 -1.90 -2.08 -12.44
C GLN A 105 -2.77 -0.89 -12.02
N PRO A 106 -2.42 0.33 -12.45
CA PRO A 106 -3.24 1.51 -12.23
C PRO A 106 -4.63 1.34 -12.84
N LEU A 107 -5.65 1.89 -12.16
CA LEU A 107 -7.02 1.92 -12.64
C LEU A 107 -7.51 3.36 -12.64
N ILE A 108 -8.14 3.77 -13.73
CA ILE A 108 -8.85 5.05 -13.79
C ILE A 108 -10.25 4.82 -13.26
N ASN A 109 -10.52 5.31 -12.07
CA ASN A 109 -11.85 5.25 -11.46
C ASN A 109 -12.18 6.57 -10.77
N ASN A 110 -13.31 7.17 -11.16
CA ASN A 110 -13.79 8.41 -10.58
C ASN A 110 -14.78 8.20 -9.43
N LYS A 111 -15.25 6.97 -9.21
CA LYS A 111 -16.23 6.66 -8.18
C LYS A 111 -15.59 6.64 -6.80
N GLU A 112 -16.11 7.47 -5.91
CA GLU A 112 -15.77 7.40 -4.50
C GLU A 112 -16.39 6.16 -3.85
N VAL A 113 -15.59 5.52 -3.01
CA VAL A 113 -15.93 4.31 -2.27
C VAL A 113 -15.52 4.50 -0.82
N LYS A 114 -16.44 4.24 0.11
CA LYS A 114 -16.13 4.28 1.54
C LYS A 114 -15.20 3.13 1.91
N GLY A 115 -14.01 3.47 2.41
CA GLY A 115 -13.01 2.50 2.87
C GLY A 115 -13.46 1.72 4.11
N ARG A 116 -12.81 0.59 4.37
CA ARG A 116 -13.05 -0.26 5.54
C ARG A 116 -11.72 -0.77 6.10
N LEU A 117 -11.71 -1.10 7.39
CA LEU A 117 -10.55 -1.71 8.04
C LEU A 117 -10.37 -3.17 7.60
N GLY A 118 -9.12 -3.63 7.60
CA GLY A 118 -8.77 -4.98 7.16
C GLY A 118 -8.92 -5.18 5.64
N ILE A 119 -8.82 -6.43 5.20
CA ILE A 119 -9.17 -6.81 3.83
C ILE A 119 -10.69 -6.92 3.75
N TRP A 120 -11.31 -6.22 2.79
CA TRP A 120 -12.76 -6.20 2.61
C TRP A 120 -13.18 -6.58 1.18
N ASN A 121 -14.46 -6.91 1.01
CA ASN A 121 -15.03 -7.27 -0.28
C ASN A 121 -15.74 -6.08 -0.92
N ILE A 122 -15.56 -5.92 -2.24
CA ILE A 122 -16.36 -5.02 -3.06
C ILE A 122 -16.95 -5.77 -4.27
N GLU A 123 -18.18 -5.40 -4.62
CA GLU A 123 -18.78 -5.71 -5.92
C GLU A 123 -18.55 -4.50 -6.84
N LEU A 124 -17.71 -4.68 -7.85
CA LEU A 124 -17.60 -3.71 -8.93
C LEU A 124 -18.83 -3.92 -9.82
N LYS A 125 -19.80 -3.02 -9.72
CA LYS A 125 -20.93 -2.91 -10.65
C LYS A 125 -20.55 -2.00 -11.79
#